data_AF-S7RUZ0-F1
#
_entry.id   AF-S7RUZ0-F1
#
_cell.length_a   1.000
_cell.length_b   1.000
_cell.length_c   1.000
_cell.angle_alpha   90.00
_cell.angle_beta   90.00
_cell.angle_gamma   90.00
#
_symmetry.space_group_name_H-M   'P 1'
#
loop_
_entity.id
_entity.type
_entity.pdbx_description
1 polymer ?
#
loop_
_entity_poly.entity_id
_entity_poly.type
_entity_poly.pdbx_seq_one_letter_code
_entity_poly.pdbx_strand_id
1 'polypeptide(L)'
;MERARSAADEPGYIYAFEILPPAKHIHLKVGRATNPVKRLDQWSKQCGSREQVLRGYWPWGDGAMRGRLQVGPPGPWCHRVERLVHLELGDLAAGMVYLDPGWPGVGAVKGVQRARGRVFKVCPDCGKQHKEIFSFARVENGRYKGREWEAIVKPVIEKWGAFVEAYV
;
A
#
# COMPACT_ATOMS: atom_id res chain seq x y z
N MET A 1 9.27 21.48 -14.31
CA MET A 1 10.62 21.07 -13.87
C MET A 1 10.66 19.55 -13.85
N GLU A 2 11.25 18.92 -14.86
CA GLU A 2 11.68 17.53 -14.76
C GLU A 2 12.81 17.46 -13.73
N ARG A 3 12.57 16.80 -12.60
CA ARG A 3 13.66 16.41 -11.72
C ARG A 3 14.39 15.25 -12.38
N ALA A 4 15.70 15.36 -12.52
CA ALA A 4 16.55 14.27 -13.00
C ALA A 4 16.28 12.98 -12.19
N ARG A 5 16.39 11.83 -12.85
CA ARG A 5 16.19 10.52 -12.24
C ARG A 5 17.16 10.37 -11.04
N SER A 6 16.65 9.90 -9.92
CA SER A 6 17.47 9.70 -8.72
C SER A 6 18.43 8.53 -8.94
N ALA A 7 19.71 8.70 -8.59
CA ALA A 7 20.68 7.60 -8.61
C ALA A 7 20.35 6.47 -7.60
N ALA A 8 19.42 6.73 -6.68
CA ALA A 8 18.94 5.75 -5.70
C ALA A 8 17.70 4.96 -6.16
N ASP A 9 17.19 5.18 -7.38
CA ASP A 9 16.11 4.36 -7.92
C ASP A 9 16.66 3.01 -8.40
N GLU A 10 16.15 1.91 -7.82
CA GLU A 10 16.60 0.55 -8.10
C GLU A 10 15.42 -0.43 -8.25
N PRO A 11 15.62 -1.59 -8.91
CA PRO A 11 14.64 -2.66 -8.94
C PRO A 11 14.32 -3.20 -7.53
N GLY A 12 13.07 -3.56 -7.29
CA GLY A 12 12.66 -4.13 -6.01
C GLY A 12 11.18 -4.46 -5.94
N TYR A 13 10.66 -4.54 -4.73
CA TYR A 13 9.33 -5.05 -4.42
C TYR A 13 8.52 -4.03 -3.63
N ILE A 14 7.21 -4.06 -3.82
CA ILE A 14 6.25 -3.40 -2.93
C ILE A 14 5.56 -4.46 -2.11
N TYR A 15 5.57 -4.31 -0.79
CA TYR A 15 4.95 -5.24 0.14
C TYR A 15 3.79 -4.57 0.88
N ALA A 16 2.87 -5.40 1.39
CA ALA A 16 1.84 -4.92 2.29
C ALA A 16 1.60 -5.84 3.49
N PHE A 17 1.44 -5.24 4.67
CA PHE A 17 1.00 -5.90 5.90
C PHE A 17 -0.33 -5.32 6.36
N GLU A 18 -1.22 -6.18 6.84
CA GLU A 18 -2.32 -5.75 7.71
C GLU A 18 -1.85 -5.75 9.16
N ILE A 19 -2.13 -4.66 9.88
CA ILE A 19 -1.81 -4.50 11.29
C ILE A 19 -3.08 -4.77 12.10
N LEU A 20 -3.03 -5.79 12.96
CA LEU A 20 -4.14 -6.29 13.79
C LEU A 20 -4.10 -5.71 15.23
N PRO A 21 -5.19 -5.82 16.03
CA PRO A 21 -6.51 -6.31 15.64
C PRO A 21 -7.23 -5.33 14.72
N PRO A 22 -7.97 -5.83 13.73
CA PRO A 22 -8.82 -4.98 12.91
C PRO A 22 -10.09 -4.64 13.70
N ALA A 23 -10.47 -3.38 13.68
CA ALA A 23 -11.71 -2.91 14.30
C ALA A 23 -12.59 -2.25 13.22
N LYS A 24 -13.16 -1.08 13.51
CA LYS A 24 -13.87 -0.25 12.53
C LYS A 24 -13.01 0.15 11.32
N HIS A 25 -11.69 0.11 11.50
CA HIS A 25 -10.71 0.40 10.46
C HIS A 25 -9.80 -0.81 10.22
N ILE A 26 -9.40 -0.98 8.97
CA ILE A 26 -8.29 -1.83 8.56
C ILE A 26 -7.04 -0.94 8.38
N HIS A 27 -5.93 -1.35 8.99
CA HIS A 27 -4.66 -0.65 8.91
C HIS A 27 -3.70 -1.44 8.01
N LEU A 28 -3.32 -0.85 6.87
CA LEU A 28 -2.44 -1.47 5.89
C LEU A 28 -1.13 -0.69 5.82
N LYS A 29 -0.02 -1.34 6.15
CA LYS A 29 1.32 -0.82 5.89
C LYS A 29 1.73 -1.23 4.50
N VAL A 30 2.06 -0.27 3.63
CA VAL A 30 2.55 -0.54 2.27
C VAL A 30 3.93 0.05 2.14
N GLY A 31 4.95 -0.75 1.85
CA GLY A 31 6.32 -0.25 1.74
C GLY A 31 7.12 -0.95 0.66
N ARG A 32 8.37 -0.53 0.47
CA ARG A 32 9.29 -1.14 -0.48
C ARG A 32 10.42 -1.96 0.15
N ALA A 33 10.90 -2.94 -0.59
CA ALA A 33 12.09 -3.69 -0.23
C ALA A 33 12.85 -4.16 -1.48
N THR A 34 14.17 -4.13 -1.46
CA THR A 34 15.00 -4.86 -2.43
C THR A 34 15.11 -6.34 -2.06
N ASN A 35 15.10 -6.63 -0.75
CA ASN A 35 15.04 -7.99 -0.20
C ASN A 35 13.84 -8.13 0.75
N PRO A 36 12.70 -8.66 0.26
CA PRO A 36 11.47 -8.88 1.02
C PRO A 36 11.66 -9.68 2.31
N VAL A 37 12.46 -10.73 2.26
CA VAL A 37 12.71 -11.64 3.40
C VAL A 37 13.44 -10.91 4.52
N LYS A 38 14.50 -10.17 4.21
CA LYS A 38 15.20 -9.34 5.21
C LYS A 38 14.31 -8.24 5.76
N ARG A 39 13.47 -7.63 4.91
CA ARG A 39 12.57 -6.56 5.34
C ARG A 39 11.49 -7.05 6.32
N LEU A 40 10.94 -8.25 6.10
CA LEU A 40 10.03 -8.92 7.03
C LEU A 40 10.64 -9.04 8.43
N ASP A 41 11.86 -9.58 8.51
CA ASP A 41 12.57 -9.79 9.78
C ASP A 41 12.94 -8.48 10.48
N GLN A 42 13.31 -7.44 9.71
CA GLN A 42 13.59 -6.13 10.30
C GLN A 42 12.34 -5.45 10.84
N TRP A 43 11.23 -5.56 10.13
CA TRP A 43 10.02 -4.84 10.50
C TRP A 43 9.33 -5.43 11.73
N SER A 44 9.36 -6.77 11.90
CA SER A 44 8.87 -7.42 13.12
C SER A 44 9.57 -6.90 14.39
N LYS A 45 10.82 -6.44 14.26
CA LYS A 45 11.65 -5.90 15.35
C LYS A 45 11.46 -4.39 15.60
N GLN A 46 10.97 -3.63 14.63
CA GLN A 46 10.93 -2.15 14.71
C GLN A 46 9.65 -1.60 15.34
N CYS A 47 8.53 -2.30 15.21
CA CYS A 47 7.24 -1.87 15.74
C CYS A 47 6.43 -3.11 16.16
N GLY A 48 6.66 -3.58 17.39
CA GLY A 48 6.23 -4.89 17.87
C GLY A 48 4.91 -4.93 18.65
N SER A 49 4.20 -3.81 18.79
CA SER A 49 2.96 -3.72 19.59
C SER A 49 1.75 -4.41 18.97
N ARG A 50 1.79 -4.72 17.67
CA ARG A 50 0.63 -5.21 16.91
C ARG A 50 1.03 -6.38 16.02
N GLU A 51 0.16 -7.39 15.99
CA GLU A 51 0.32 -8.53 15.08
C GLU A 51 0.19 -8.06 13.64
N GLN A 52 1.02 -8.63 12.76
CA GLN A 52 1.10 -8.21 11.37
C GLN A 52 0.94 -9.39 10.45
N VAL A 53 -0.06 -9.33 9.59
CA VAL A 53 -0.33 -10.39 8.61
C VAL A 53 0.10 -9.92 7.25
N LEU A 54 1.02 -10.65 6.64
CA LEU A 54 1.43 -10.41 5.27
C LEU A 54 0.23 -10.55 4.32
N ARG A 55 0.00 -9.53 3.50
CA ARG A 55 -1.05 -9.54 2.47
C ARG A 55 -0.49 -9.83 1.08
N GLY A 56 0.75 -9.42 0.79
CA GLY A 56 1.45 -9.85 -0.42
C GLY A 56 2.64 -8.97 -0.81
N TYR A 57 3.26 -9.34 -1.93
CA TYR A 57 4.35 -8.63 -2.60
C TYR A 57 4.08 -8.47 -4.08
N TRP A 58 4.22 -7.25 -4.57
CA TRP A 58 4.31 -6.95 -5.99
C TRP A 58 5.79 -6.79 -6.40
N PRO A 59 6.20 -7.29 -7.58
CA PRO A 59 5.42 -8.08 -8.52
C PRO A 59 5.01 -9.46 -7.96
N TRP A 60 3.78 -9.89 -8.28
CA TRP A 60 3.24 -11.15 -7.79
C TRP A 60 4.01 -12.32 -8.43
N GLY A 61 4.27 -13.38 -7.65
CA GLY A 61 4.95 -14.58 -8.16
C GLY A 61 4.00 -15.54 -8.89
N ASP A 62 4.55 -16.29 -9.84
CA ASP A 62 3.85 -17.33 -10.60
C ASP A 62 3.74 -18.64 -9.81
N GLY A 63 2.69 -18.80 -9.01
CA GLY A 63 2.24 -20.10 -8.48
C GLY A 63 2.95 -20.62 -7.21
N ALA A 64 2.21 -21.33 -6.35
CA ALA A 64 2.65 -21.69 -5.01
C ALA A 64 3.59 -22.92 -4.95
N MET A 65 4.69 -22.81 -4.20
CA MET A 65 5.32 -23.96 -3.55
C MET A 65 5.32 -23.73 -2.03
N ARG A 66 4.80 -24.70 -1.27
CA ARG A 66 4.53 -24.59 0.17
C ARG A 66 5.75 -24.10 0.96
N GLY A 67 5.56 -23.06 1.77
CA GLY A 67 6.50 -22.63 2.81
C GLY A 67 7.61 -21.68 2.39
N ARG A 68 7.70 -21.26 1.13
CA ARG A 68 8.63 -20.21 0.67
C ARG A 68 7.84 -19.02 0.13
N LEU A 69 8.28 -17.82 0.53
CA LEU A 69 7.75 -16.59 -0.04
C LEU A 69 8.17 -16.52 -1.51
N GLN A 70 7.24 -16.77 -2.43
CA GLN A 70 7.45 -16.52 -3.84
C GLN A 70 7.11 -15.07 -4.16
N VAL A 71 8.16 -14.31 -4.43
CA VAL A 71 8.06 -13.01 -5.07
C VAL A 71 8.41 -13.20 -6.55
N GLY A 72 7.77 -12.48 -7.44
CA GLY A 72 8.16 -12.46 -8.86
C GLY A 72 9.58 -11.90 -9.04
N PRO A 73 10.05 -11.68 -10.28
CA PRO A 73 11.25 -10.86 -10.48
C PRO A 73 11.03 -9.46 -9.89
N PRO A 74 12.09 -8.78 -9.41
CA PRO A 74 11.97 -7.43 -8.86
C PRO A 74 11.43 -6.47 -9.92
N GLY A 75 10.40 -5.70 -9.56
CA GLY A 75 9.83 -4.69 -10.43
C GLY A 75 10.76 -3.48 -10.58
N PRO A 76 10.68 -2.75 -11.70
CA PRO A 76 11.55 -1.60 -11.92
C PRO A 76 11.20 -0.45 -10.96
N TRP A 77 12.22 0.31 -10.58
CA TRP A 77 12.07 1.61 -9.92
C TRP A 77 11.17 1.61 -8.67
N CYS A 78 11.37 0.66 -7.76
CA CYS A 78 10.47 0.42 -6.63
C CYS A 78 10.25 1.65 -5.72
N HIS A 79 11.20 2.58 -5.66
CA HIS A 79 11.07 3.86 -4.96
C HIS A 79 9.98 4.75 -5.57
N ARG A 80 9.89 4.80 -6.90
CA ARG A 80 8.89 5.59 -7.63
C ARG A 80 7.52 4.92 -7.53
N VAL A 81 7.47 3.61 -7.69
CA VAL A 81 6.24 2.83 -7.52
C VAL A 81 5.67 3.07 -6.12
N GLU A 82 6.49 2.93 -5.06
CA GLU A 82 6.07 3.17 -3.68
C GLU A 82 5.51 4.59 -3.52
N ARG A 83 6.21 5.60 -4.06
CA ARG A 83 5.77 6.99 -3.91
C ARG A 83 4.41 7.23 -4.56
N LEU A 84 4.18 6.71 -5.76
CA LEU A 84 2.91 6.86 -6.48
C LEU A 84 1.78 6.12 -5.78
N VAL A 85 2.05 4.89 -5.31
CA VAL A 85 1.14 4.10 -4.49
C VAL A 85 0.76 4.87 -3.21
N HIS A 86 1.73 5.43 -2.48
CA HIS A 86 1.47 6.18 -1.25
C HIS A 86 0.66 7.46 -1.47
N LEU A 87 0.86 8.12 -2.62
CA LEU A 87 0.06 9.28 -2.99
C LEU A 87 -1.39 8.87 -3.15
N GLU A 88 -1.69 7.89 -4.01
CA GLU A 88 -3.06 7.46 -4.24
C GLU A 88 -3.72 6.81 -3.02
N LEU A 89 -3.06 5.88 -2.34
CA LEU A 89 -3.63 5.23 -1.15
C LEU A 89 -3.97 6.22 -0.06
N GLY A 90 -3.15 7.25 0.13
CA GLY A 90 -3.47 8.27 1.12
C GLY A 90 -4.61 9.20 0.71
N ASP A 91 -4.81 9.42 -0.59
CA ASP A 91 -5.95 10.18 -1.09
C ASP A 91 -7.24 9.35 -1.01
N LEU A 92 -7.17 8.05 -1.31
CA LEU A 92 -8.28 7.11 -1.12
C LEU A 92 -8.67 7.00 0.36
N ALA A 93 -7.69 6.83 1.26
CA ALA A 93 -7.94 6.75 2.69
C ALA A 93 -8.56 8.03 3.26
N ALA A 94 -8.14 9.21 2.77
CA ALA A 94 -8.67 10.49 3.22
C ALA A 94 -10.03 10.82 2.59
N GLY A 95 -10.22 10.54 1.31
CA GLY A 95 -11.41 10.87 0.54
C GLY A 95 -12.54 9.85 0.66
N MET A 96 -12.24 8.63 1.13
CA MET A 96 -13.21 7.54 1.36
C MET A 96 -14.08 7.18 0.14
N VAL A 97 -13.67 7.58 -1.07
CA VAL A 97 -14.40 7.31 -2.34
C VAL A 97 -14.57 5.83 -2.62
N TYR A 98 -13.70 4.99 -2.07
CA TYR A 98 -13.79 3.52 -2.18
C TYR A 98 -15.00 2.91 -1.46
N LEU A 99 -15.70 3.70 -0.62
CA LEU A 99 -16.97 3.29 0.00
C LEU A 99 -18.19 3.54 -0.90
N ASP A 100 -18.02 4.27 -2.00
CA ASP A 100 -19.10 4.54 -2.94
C ASP A 100 -19.54 3.24 -3.64
N PRO A 101 -20.84 2.95 -3.74
CA PRO A 101 -21.35 1.75 -4.44
C PRO A 101 -20.88 1.64 -5.91
N GLY A 102 -20.60 2.77 -6.58
CA GLY A 102 -20.11 2.84 -7.94
C GLY A 102 -18.60 2.58 -8.10
N TRP A 103 -17.85 2.41 -7.00
CA TRP A 103 -16.41 2.16 -7.05
C TRP A 103 -16.05 0.88 -7.83
N PRO A 104 -15.00 0.86 -8.67
CA PRO A 104 -14.04 1.94 -8.97
C PRO A 104 -14.47 2.89 -10.10
N GLY A 105 -15.62 2.67 -10.72
CA GLY A 105 -16.14 3.48 -11.84
C GLY A 105 -16.78 4.79 -11.42
N VAL A 106 -16.48 5.31 -10.22
CA VAL A 106 -17.03 6.58 -9.75
C VAL A 106 -16.49 7.69 -10.65
N GLY A 107 -17.37 8.41 -11.33
CA GLY A 107 -16.98 9.58 -12.11
C GLY A 107 -16.34 10.65 -11.23
N ALA A 108 -15.64 11.61 -11.84
CA ALA A 108 -15.08 12.74 -11.12
C ALA A 108 -16.19 13.50 -10.37
N VAL A 109 -16.23 13.36 -9.05
CA VAL A 109 -17.20 14.08 -8.22
C VAL A 109 -16.83 15.57 -8.26
N LYS A 110 -17.68 16.40 -8.86
CA LYS A 110 -17.49 17.86 -8.86
C LYS A 110 -17.59 18.35 -7.40
N GLY A 111 -16.50 18.89 -6.86
CA GLY A 111 -16.49 19.50 -5.54
C GLY A 111 -15.81 18.73 -4.42
N VAL A 112 -14.95 17.74 -4.71
CA VAL A 112 -14.08 17.15 -3.68
C VAL A 112 -13.24 18.27 -3.05
N GLN A 113 -13.58 18.61 -1.80
CA GLN A 113 -12.76 19.51 -1.01
C GLN A 113 -11.36 18.91 -0.96
N ARG A 114 -10.34 19.66 -1.40
CA ARG A 114 -8.94 19.26 -1.27
C ARG A 114 -8.75 18.75 0.16
N ALA A 115 -8.36 17.48 0.30
CA ALA A 115 -8.04 16.92 1.60
C ALA A 115 -7.10 17.90 2.32
N ARG A 116 -7.54 18.43 3.47
CA ARG A 116 -6.65 19.20 4.34
C ARG A 116 -5.41 18.34 4.57
N GLY A 117 -4.22 18.93 4.42
CA GLY A 117 -2.95 18.17 4.39
C GLY A 117 -2.90 17.07 5.44
N ARG A 118 -2.38 15.89 5.07
CA ARG A 118 -2.39 14.68 5.93
C ARG A 118 -1.81 15.00 7.30
N VAL A 119 -2.63 14.95 8.35
CA VAL A 119 -2.15 15.03 9.73
C VAL A 119 -1.58 13.67 10.10
N PHE A 120 -0.27 13.52 9.91
CA PHE A 120 0.43 12.29 10.26
C PHE A 120 0.61 12.23 11.79
N LYS A 121 -0.13 11.35 12.44
CA LYS A 121 0.04 11.08 13.88
C LYS A 121 1.33 10.30 14.15
N VAL A 122 1.99 10.62 15.26
CA VAL A 122 3.11 9.82 15.77
C VAL A 122 2.58 8.49 16.29
N CYS A 123 3.27 7.40 15.97
CA CYS A 123 2.94 6.08 16.47
C CYS A 123 3.15 6.03 17.99
N PRO A 124 2.14 5.63 18.79
CA PRO A 124 2.31 5.50 20.23
C PRO A 124 3.30 4.39 20.61
N ASP A 125 3.52 3.42 19.72
CA ASP A 125 4.27 2.20 20.04
C ASP A 125 5.77 2.34 19.76
N CYS A 126 6.16 3.11 18.74
CA CYS A 126 7.57 3.27 18.38
C CYS A 126 8.02 4.74 18.29
N GLY A 127 7.13 5.71 18.55
CA GLY A 127 7.44 7.14 18.54
C GLY A 127 7.77 7.73 17.17
N LYS A 128 7.62 6.95 16.08
CA LYS A 128 7.89 7.41 14.70
C LYS A 128 6.63 7.82 13.97
N GLN A 129 6.80 8.69 12.98
CA GLN A 129 5.74 9.05 12.05
C GLN A 129 5.73 8.05 10.88
N HIS A 130 4.73 7.17 10.83
CA HIS A 130 4.56 6.24 9.71
C HIS A 130 3.78 6.92 8.57
N LYS A 131 4.48 7.20 7.48
CA LYS A 131 3.84 7.74 6.25
C LYS A 131 3.31 6.63 5.36
N GLU A 132 3.78 5.41 5.63
CA GLU A 132 3.48 4.19 4.90
C GLU A 132 2.34 3.36 5.49
N ILE A 133 1.68 3.81 6.56
CA ILE A 133 0.50 3.15 7.16
C ILE A 133 -0.76 3.91 6.74
N PHE A 134 -1.67 3.20 6.07
CA PHE A 134 -2.94 3.71 5.59
C PHE A 134 -4.08 3.09 6.40
N SER A 135 -5.01 3.93 6.86
CA SER A 135 -6.19 3.48 7.62
C SER A 135 -7.42 3.63 6.75
N PHE A 136 -8.08 2.51 6.43
CA PHE A 136 -9.33 2.50 5.67
C PHE A 136 -10.46 2.14 6.62
N ALA A 137 -11.58 2.85 6.57
CA ALA A 137 -12.83 2.34 7.13
C ALA A 137 -13.20 1.01 6.45
N ARG A 138 -13.66 0.03 7.24
CA ARG A 138 -14.12 -1.27 6.74
C ARG A 138 -15.33 -1.06 5.82
N VAL A 139 -15.38 -1.83 4.73
CA VAL A 139 -16.57 -1.87 3.87
C VAL A 139 -17.61 -2.74 4.58
N GLU A 140 -18.71 -2.14 5.03
CA GLU A 140 -19.72 -2.87 5.82
C GLU A 140 -20.65 -3.73 4.95
N ASN A 141 -20.89 -3.29 3.71
CA ASN A 141 -21.87 -3.87 2.77
C ASN A 141 -21.37 -3.85 1.32
N GLY A 142 -21.91 -4.72 0.48
CA GLY A 142 -21.59 -4.79 -0.95
C GLY A 142 -20.40 -5.70 -1.30
N ARG A 143 -20.02 -5.70 -2.59
CA ARG A 143 -19.07 -6.67 -3.19
C ARG A 143 -17.64 -6.61 -2.64
N TYR A 144 -17.31 -5.58 -1.87
CA TYR A 144 -15.97 -5.33 -1.35
C TYR A 144 -15.82 -5.57 0.15
N LYS A 145 -16.89 -5.99 0.82
CA LYS A 145 -16.86 -6.35 2.25
C LYS A 145 -15.78 -7.38 2.52
N GLY A 146 -14.84 -7.05 3.41
CA GLY A 146 -13.74 -7.94 3.79
C GLY A 146 -12.69 -8.17 2.70
N ARG A 147 -12.77 -7.43 1.58
CA ARG A 147 -11.85 -7.51 0.44
C ARG A 147 -11.12 -6.20 0.23
N GLU A 148 -10.93 -5.40 1.29
CA GLU A 148 -10.30 -4.08 1.17
C GLU A 148 -8.87 -4.16 0.61
N TRP A 149 -8.14 -5.22 0.96
CA TRP A 149 -6.84 -5.51 0.35
C TRP A 149 -6.97 -5.77 -1.16
N GLU A 150 -7.79 -6.74 -1.57
CA GLU A 150 -7.93 -7.17 -2.96
C GLU A 150 -8.60 -6.12 -3.86
N ALA A 151 -9.49 -5.30 -3.31
CA ALA A 151 -10.34 -4.39 -4.07
C ALA A 151 -9.82 -2.95 -4.12
N ILE A 152 -8.97 -2.56 -3.17
CA ILE A 152 -8.52 -1.17 -3.04
C ILE A 152 -7.00 -1.11 -3.15
N VAL A 153 -6.27 -1.80 -2.28
CA VAL A 153 -4.82 -1.61 -2.18
C VAL A 153 -4.05 -2.38 -3.25
N LYS A 154 -4.39 -3.65 -3.47
CA LYS A 154 -3.76 -4.50 -4.49
C LYS A 154 -3.87 -3.88 -5.90
N PRO A 155 -5.04 -3.41 -6.36
CA PRO A 155 -5.16 -2.81 -7.70
C PRO A 155 -4.38 -1.51 -7.87
N VAL A 156 -4.23 -0.71 -6.80
CA VAL A 156 -3.42 0.53 -6.84
C VAL A 156 -1.95 0.20 -7.03
N ILE A 157 -1.44 -0.83 -6.34
CA ILE A 157 -0.05 -1.30 -6.50
C ILE A 157 0.17 -1.80 -7.94
N GLU A 158 -0.73 -2.63 -8.46
CA GLU A 158 -0.65 -3.16 -9.82
C GLU A 158 -0.67 -2.05 -10.87
N LYS A 159 -1.59 -1.08 -10.72
CA LYS A 159 -1.74 0.05 -11.64
C LYS A 159 -0.44 0.86 -11.75
N TRP A 160 0.13 1.26 -10.61
CA TRP A 160 1.37 2.06 -10.63
C TRP A 160 2.60 1.25 -10.99
N GLY A 161 2.63 -0.02 -10.62
CA GLY A 161 3.65 -0.96 -11.06
C GLY A 161 3.71 -1.05 -12.58
N ALA A 162 2.57 -1.35 -13.21
CA ALA A 162 2.45 -1.43 -14.67
C ALA A 162 2.74 -0.08 -15.36
N PHE A 163 2.27 1.03 -14.79
CA PHE A 163 2.56 2.36 -15.34
C PHE A 163 4.07 2.68 -15.35
N VAL A 164 4.75 2.40 -14.22
CA VAL A 164 6.19 2.65 -14.11
C VAL A 164 6.98 1.74 -15.04
N GLU A 165 6.60 0.48 -15.15
CA GLU A 165 7.23 -0.48 -16.07
C GLU A 165 7.07 -0.05 -17.54
N ALA A 166 5.90 0.47 -17.93
CA ALA A 166 5.63 0.85 -19.30
C ALA A 166 6.18 2.23 -19.72
N TYR A 167 6.31 3.19 -18.80
CA TYR A 167 6.46 4.60 -19.16
C TYR A 167 7.59 5.37 -18.45
N VAL A 168 8.37 4.75 -17.55
CA VAL A 168 9.38 5.45 -16.72
C VAL A 168 10.79 4.92 -16.94
#